data_AF-A0A921R4L9-F1
#
_entry.id   AF-A0A921R4L9-F1
#
_cell.length_a   1.000
_cell.length_b   1.000
_cell.length_c   1.000
_cell.angle_alpha   90.00
_cell.angle_beta   90.00
_cell.angle_gamma   90.00
#
_symmetry.space_group_name_H-M   'P 1'
#
loop_
_entity.id
_entity.type
_entity.pdbx_description
1 polymer ?
#
loop_
_entity_poly.entity_id
_entity_poly.type
_entity_poly.pdbx_seq_one_letter_code
_entity_poly.pdbx_strand_id
1 'polypeptide(L)'
;MGSMITSKLAAMAPHRVASLALLNTTGGGYQCIPKIDWHTISLACRFLRARTPEQRAILDLEVHYTREYLEEVIGTSTRRQMLYQEYVKGLSSGGMQSRYGFEGQINACWTHKLSPTELDRIRFSGFLVLIIHGRDDVVAQLYHARRLAENLQPAAKLVELRGGHLVSHERPAEVNMSLMEMIKASNSNTDLEEWSNLPNKSDGLLLSGSASCLTKRDDDRVNYLVFTYNLLGKLQLIFLFVFGVFYVILEHVRRVVKILKPVRVSASTL
;
A
#
# COMPACT_ATOMS: atom_id res chain seq x y z
N MET A 1 5.57 0.24 -4.84
CA MET A 1 6.86 0.95 -4.64
C MET A 1 7.07 2.15 -5.56
N GLY A 2 6.49 2.21 -6.78
CA GLY A 2 6.71 3.33 -7.71
C GLY A 2 6.53 4.71 -7.05
N SER A 3 5.39 4.93 -6.40
CA SER A 3 5.05 6.17 -5.68
C SER A 3 6.06 6.56 -4.58
N MET A 4 6.69 5.58 -3.94
CA MET A 4 7.71 5.80 -2.91
C MET A 4 8.99 6.37 -3.54
N ILE A 5 9.42 5.77 -4.66
CA ILE A 5 10.62 6.17 -5.39
C ILE A 5 10.41 7.55 -6.02
N THR A 6 9.29 7.77 -6.70
CA THR A 6 9.01 9.04 -7.38
C THR A 6 8.85 10.19 -6.39
N SER A 7 8.25 9.98 -5.22
CA SER A 7 8.18 11.00 -4.18
C SER A 7 9.56 11.44 -3.69
N LYS A 8 10.52 10.51 -3.54
CA LYS A 8 11.91 10.85 -3.20
C LYS A 8 12.60 11.65 -4.29
N LEU A 9 12.41 11.26 -5.55
CA LEU A 9 12.96 11.99 -6.69
C LEU A 9 12.41 13.41 -6.76
N ALA A 10 11.10 13.57 -6.54
CA ALA A 10 10.43 14.86 -6.52
C ALA A 10 10.91 15.76 -5.37
N ALA A 11 11.15 15.21 -4.19
CA ALA A 11 11.72 15.95 -3.06
C ALA A 11 13.21 16.29 -3.24
N MET A 12 13.96 15.48 -3.98
CA MET A 12 15.39 15.68 -4.22
C MET A 12 15.67 16.76 -5.28
N ALA A 13 14.86 16.79 -6.35
CA ALA A 13 15.04 17.71 -7.46
C ALA A 13 13.69 18.28 -7.94
N PRO A 14 12.98 19.08 -7.11
CA PRO A 14 11.63 19.56 -7.42
C PRO A 14 11.58 20.39 -8.71
N HIS A 15 12.61 21.17 -9.01
CA HIS A 15 12.73 21.98 -10.23
C HIS A 15 12.79 21.16 -11.54
N ARG A 16 12.93 19.82 -11.46
CA ARG A 16 12.91 18.91 -12.62
C ARG A 16 11.56 18.23 -12.83
N VAL A 17 10.57 18.52 -11.97
CA VAL A 17 9.27 17.87 -11.97
C VAL A 17 8.21 18.91 -12.36
N ALA A 18 7.51 18.68 -13.48
CA ALA A 18 6.41 19.53 -13.93
C ALA A 18 5.10 19.23 -13.20
N SER A 19 4.87 17.94 -12.90
CA SER A 19 3.74 17.43 -12.12
C SER A 19 4.07 16.01 -11.62
N LEU A 20 3.40 15.57 -10.56
CA LEU A 20 3.66 14.29 -9.89
C LEU A 20 2.38 13.46 -9.74
N ALA A 21 2.28 12.36 -10.47
CA ALA A 21 1.22 11.37 -10.27
C ALA A 21 1.70 10.20 -9.39
N LEU A 22 0.94 9.88 -8.34
CA LEU A 22 1.18 8.79 -7.41
C LEU A 22 -0.01 7.83 -7.43
N LEU A 23 0.19 6.63 -7.96
CA LEU A 23 -0.84 5.60 -8.03
C LEU A 23 -0.64 4.57 -6.91
N ASN A 24 -1.72 4.12 -6.28
CA ASN A 24 -1.73 3.07 -5.24
C ASN A 24 -0.60 3.27 -4.21
N THR A 25 -0.58 4.47 -3.62
CA THR A 25 0.55 4.99 -2.85
C THR A 25 0.51 4.59 -1.39
N THR A 26 1.70 4.50 -0.80
CA THR A 26 1.94 4.38 0.64
C THR A 26 3.21 5.14 0.98
N GLY A 27 3.30 5.73 2.17
CA GLY A 27 4.48 6.45 2.64
C GLY A 27 5.64 5.55 3.06
N GLY A 28 5.51 4.22 2.91
CA GLY A 28 6.52 3.24 3.31
C GLY A 28 6.53 2.93 4.80
N GLY A 29 7.52 2.13 5.20
CA GLY A 29 7.75 1.78 6.60
C GLY A 29 6.58 1.02 7.20
N TYR A 30 6.11 1.48 8.36
CA TYR A 30 4.96 0.86 9.04
C TYR A 30 3.67 0.93 8.20
N GLN A 31 3.57 1.85 7.23
CA GLN A 31 2.40 1.96 6.35
C GLN A 31 2.34 0.85 5.29
N CYS A 32 3.39 0.02 5.18
CA CYS A 32 3.39 -1.20 4.38
C CYS A 32 2.87 -2.41 5.15
N ILE A 33 2.57 -2.27 6.46
CA ILE A 33 1.89 -3.32 7.21
C ILE A 33 0.44 -3.32 6.72
N PRO A 34 -0.05 -4.43 6.14
CA PRO A 34 -1.41 -4.47 5.64
C PRO A 34 -2.39 -4.50 6.82
N LYS A 35 -3.67 -4.28 6.55
CA LYS A 35 -4.70 -4.30 7.59
C LYS A 35 -4.68 -5.63 8.34
N ILE A 36 -4.62 -5.60 9.67
CA ILE A 36 -4.65 -6.83 10.47
C ILE A 36 -6.10 -7.29 10.58
N ASP A 37 -6.55 -8.06 9.60
CA ASP A 37 -7.82 -8.78 9.61
C ASP A 37 -7.64 -10.23 9.13
N TRP A 38 -8.65 -11.06 9.40
CA TRP A 38 -8.60 -12.49 9.07
C TRP A 38 -8.38 -12.76 7.58
N HIS A 39 -8.94 -11.91 6.72
CA HIS A 39 -8.77 -11.99 5.28
C HIS A 39 -7.31 -11.79 4.88
N THR A 40 -6.69 -10.70 5.33
CA THR A 40 -5.30 -10.34 5.04
C THR A 40 -4.32 -11.35 5.63
N ILE A 41 -4.57 -11.84 6.85
CA ILE A 41 -3.75 -12.89 7.47
C ILE A 41 -3.83 -14.20 6.67
N SER A 42 -5.04 -14.57 6.21
CA SER A 42 -5.24 -15.75 5.37
C SER A 42 -4.46 -15.61 4.05
N LEU A 43 -4.54 -14.45 3.41
CA LEU A 43 -3.85 -14.14 2.17
C LEU A 43 -2.33 -14.24 2.32
N ALA A 44 -1.77 -13.63 3.37
CA ALA A 44 -0.35 -13.71 3.71
C ALA A 44 0.11 -15.16 3.97
N CYS A 45 -0.67 -15.93 4.73
CA CYS A 45 -0.40 -17.35 4.98
C CYS A 45 -0.37 -18.18 3.69
N ARG A 46 -1.34 -17.96 2.78
CA ARG A 46 -1.42 -18.65 1.49
C ARG A 46 -0.25 -18.25 0.59
N PHE A 47 0.13 -16.97 0.59
CA PHE A 47 1.25 -16.46 -0.19
C PHE A 47 2.58 -17.09 0.21
N LEU A 48 2.84 -17.24 1.52
CA LEU A 48 4.04 -17.93 2.03
C LEU A 48 4.09 -19.43 1.68
N ARG A 49 2.93 -20.03 1.39
CA ARG A 49 2.78 -21.45 1.04
C ARG A 49 2.80 -21.72 -0.45
N ALA A 50 2.48 -20.73 -1.30
CA ALA A 50 2.48 -20.88 -2.75
C ALA A 50 3.88 -21.19 -3.28
N ARG A 51 4.01 -22.29 -4.03
CA ARG A 51 5.31 -22.75 -4.60
C ARG A 51 5.31 -22.83 -6.11
N THR A 52 4.14 -22.83 -6.75
CA THR A 52 4.02 -22.95 -8.20
C THR A 52 3.50 -21.65 -8.82
N PRO A 53 3.79 -21.39 -10.11
CA PRO A 53 3.20 -20.28 -10.87
C PRO A 53 1.68 -20.21 -10.75
N GLU A 54 0.99 -21.35 -10.79
CA GLU A 54 -0.47 -21.46 -10.72
C GLU A 54 -1.01 -21.01 -9.37
N GLN A 55 -0.42 -21.52 -8.29
CA GLN A 55 -0.81 -21.13 -6.92
C GLN A 55 -0.55 -19.65 -6.69
N ARG A 56 0.57 -19.14 -7.21
CA ARG A 56 0.95 -17.74 -7.07
C ARG A 56 0.03 -16.83 -7.88
N ALA A 57 -0.31 -17.20 -9.11
CA ALA A 57 -1.23 -16.46 -9.96
C ALA A 57 -2.60 -16.28 -9.30
N ILE A 58 -3.16 -17.34 -8.69
CA ILE A 58 -4.45 -17.23 -7.97
C ILE A 58 -4.39 -16.14 -6.90
N LEU A 59 -3.33 -16.16 -6.09
CA LEU A 59 -3.16 -15.20 -4.99
C LEU A 59 -2.87 -13.79 -5.48
N ASP A 60 -2.01 -13.65 -6.48
CA ASP A 60 -1.70 -12.35 -7.06
C ASP A 60 -2.95 -11.71 -7.65
N LEU A 61 -3.84 -12.48 -8.29
CA LEU A 61 -5.12 -11.93 -8.78
C LEU A 61 -6.02 -11.46 -7.63
N GLU A 62 -6.16 -12.25 -6.56
CA GLU A 62 -6.93 -11.87 -5.37
C GLU A 62 -6.36 -10.64 -4.66
N VAL A 63 -5.04 -10.45 -4.69
CA VAL A 63 -4.36 -9.29 -4.10
C VAL A 63 -4.50 -8.04 -4.98
N HIS A 64 -4.39 -8.20 -6.30
CA HIS A 64 -4.28 -7.09 -7.22
C HIS A 64 -5.63 -6.48 -7.62
N TYR A 65 -6.68 -7.30 -7.71
CA TYR A 65 -7.93 -6.91 -8.35
C TYR A 65 -9.15 -7.12 -7.44
N THR A 66 -10.19 -6.30 -7.66
CA THR A 66 -11.50 -6.55 -7.04
C THR A 66 -12.14 -7.84 -7.56
N ARG A 67 -13.01 -8.43 -6.73
CA ARG A 67 -13.76 -9.63 -7.11
C ARG A 67 -14.66 -9.35 -8.31
N GLU A 68 -15.34 -8.20 -8.29
CA GLU A 68 -16.23 -7.74 -9.36
C GLU A 68 -15.50 -7.66 -10.70
N TYR A 69 -14.28 -7.09 -10.71
CA TYR A 69 -13.47 -6.99 -11.92
C TYR A 69 -13.03 -8.37 -12.44
N LEU A 70 -12.70 -9.31 -11.54
CA LEU A 70 -12.27 -10.65 -11.92
C LEU A 70 -13.44 -11.53 -12.43
N GLU A 71 -14.65 -11.33 -11.91
CA GLU A 71 -15.84 -12.13 -12.26
C GLU A 71 -16.53 -11.64 -13.54
N GLU A 72 -16.21 -10.46 -14.05
CA GLU A 72 -16.73 -9.95 -15.32
C GLU A 72 -16.45 -10.91 -16.49
N VAL A 73 -17.49 -11.17 -17.29
CA VAL A 73 -17.41 -12.03 -18.48
C VAL A 73 -17.01 -11.20 -19.69
N ILE A 74 -15.93 -11.61 -20.37
CA ILE A 74 -15.40 -10.99 -21.58
C ILE A 74 -15.40 -12.04 -22.69
N GLY A 75 -16.33 -11.90 -23.63
CA GLY A 75 -16.56 -12.91 -24.67
C GLY A 75 -17.04 -14.22 -24.05
N THR A 76 -16.22 -15.28 -24.14
CA THR A 76 -16.55 -16.63 -23.66
C THR A 76 -15.91 -16.99 -22.31
N SER A 77 -15.11 -16.10 -21.71
CA SER A 77 -14.35 -16.39 -20.49
C SER A 77 -14.48 -15.26 -19.47
N THR A 78 -14.27 -15.56 -18.20
CA THR A 78 -14.17 -14.50 -17.19
C THR A 78 -12.82 -13.82 -17.28
N ARG A 79 -12.75 -12.56 -16.84
CA ARG A 79 -11.48 -11.83 -16.77
C ARG A 79 -10.46 -12.56 -15.90
N ARG A 80 -10.91 -13.20 -14.80
CA ARG A 80 -10.08 -14.08 -13.98
C ARG A 80 -9.37 -15.16 -14.79
N GLN A 81 -10.08 -15.85 -15.69
CA GLN A 81 -9.50 -16.93 -16.48
C GLN A 81 -8.42 -16.40 -17.44
N MET A 82 -8.69 -15.28 -18.12
CA MET A 82 -7.73 -14.67 -19.03
C MET A 82 -6.47 -14.19 -18.28
N LEU A 83 -6.65 -13.42 -17.20
CA LEU A 83 -5.52 -12.93 -16.41
C LEU A 83 -4.75 -14.07 -15.73
N TYR A 84 -5.43 -15.13 -15.28
CA TYR A 84 -4.76 -16.30 -14.71
C TYR A 84 -3.80 -16.94 -15.72
N GLN A 85 -4.24 -17.14 -16.97
CA GLN A 85 -3.37 -17.68 -18.01
C GLN A 85 -2.16 -16.78 -18.28
N GLU A 86 -2.37 -15.45 -18.29
CA GLU A 86 -1.29 -14.48 -18.47
C GLU A 86 -0.28 -14.52 -17.31
N TYR A 87 -0.76 -14.52 -16.06
CA TYR A 87 0.09 -14.58 -14.87
C TYR A 87 0.88 -15.90 -14.81
N VAL A 88 0.23 -17.04 -15.08
CA VAL A 88 0.90 -18.34 -15.11
C VAL A 88 1.97 -18.37 -16.19
N LYS A 89 1.66 -17.87 -17.39
CA LYS A 89 2.63 -17.77 -18.49
C LYS A 89 3.83 -16.92 -18.09
N GLY A 90 3.59 -15.72 -17.56
CA GLY A 90 4.64 -14.78 -17.13
C GLY A 90 5.53 -15.34 -16.02
N LEU A 91 4.93 -15.94 -14.99
CA LEU A 91 5.67 -16.58 -13.89
C LEU A 91 6.43 -17.83 -14.33
N SER A 92 5.89 -18.60 -15.26
CA SER A 92 6.56 -19.80 -15.79
C SER A 92 7.75 -19.46 -16.68
N SER A 93 7.65 -18.39 -17.48
CA SER A 93 8.76 -17.95 -18.35
C SER A 93 9.79 -17.09 -17.61
N GLY A 94 9.35 -16.21 -16.71
CA GLY A 94 10.21 -15.27 -15.98
C GLY A 94 10.80 -15.82 -14.68
N GLY A 95 10.27 -16.94 -14.20
CA GLY A 95 10.62 -17.53 -12.91
C GLY A 95 9.95 -16.82 -11.73
N MET A 96 9.89 -17.55 -10.61
CA MET A 96 9.40 -17.00 -9.35
C MET A 96 10.42 -16.03 -8.74
N GLN A 97 9.94 -15.01 -8.02
CA GLN A 97 10.80 -14.10 -7.27
C GLN A 97 11.72 -14.90 -6.32
N SER A 98 13.02 -14.65 -6.40
CA SER A 98 13.99 -15.28 -5.51
C SER A 98 13.78 -14.81 -4.06
N ARG A 99 14.23 -15.63 -3.11
CA ARG A 99 14.12 -15.28 -1.67
C ARG A 99 14.80 -13.95 -1.35
N TYR A 100 16.00 -13.72 -1.88
CA TYR A 100 16.75 -12.48 -1.66
C TYR A 100 16.07 -11.28 -2.32
N GLY A 101 15.44 -11.48 -3.48
CA GLY A 101 14.63 -10.43 -4.14
C GLY A 101 13.41 -10.04 -3.31
N PHE A 102 12.73 -11.03 -2.73
CA PHE A 102 11.61 -10.79 -1.81
C PHE A 102 12.08 -10.07 -0.52
N GLU A 103 13.12 -10.58 0.14
CA GLU A 103 13.70 -9.96 1.35
C GLU A 103 14.16 -8.52 1.08
N GLY A 104 14.81 -8.28 -0.05
CA GLY A 104 15.23 -6.94 -0.49
C GLY A 104 14.06 -6.00 -0.74
N GLN A 105 13.00 -6.47 -1.39
CA GLN A 105 11.79 -5.69 -1.60
C GLN A 105 11.10 -5.32 -0.28
N ILE A 106 10.95 -6.28 0.64
CA ILE A 106 10.38 -6.02 1.96
C ILE A 106 11.23 -5.02 2.73
N ASN A 107 12.56 -5.17 2.72
CA ASN A 107 13.47 -4.24 3.37
C ASN A 107 13.38 -2.83 2.76
N ALA A 108 13.31 -2.71 1.43
CA ALA A 108 13.14 -1.43 0.75
C ALA A 108 11.82 -0.76 1.14
N CYS A 109 10.72 -1.52 1.20
CA CYS A 109 9.44 -1.00 1.67
C CYS A 109 9.52 -0.55 3.14
N TRP A 110 10.12 -1.36 4.01
CA TRP A 110 10.20 -1.14 5.46
C TRP A 110 11.12 0.01 5.86
N THR A 111 12.22 0.21 5.14
CA THR A 111 13.19 1.26 5.44
C THR A 111 12.85 2.59 4.77
N HIS A 112 11.90 2.59 3.84
CA HIS A 112 11.43 3.81 3.22
C HIS A 112 10.55 4.64 4.16
N LYS A 113 10.76 5.95 4.12
CA LYS A 113 9.87 6.96 4.69
C LYS A 113 10.04 8.26 3.93
N LEU A 114 8.96 9.03 3.79
CA LEU A 114 9.04 10.45 3.45
C LEU A 114 9.18 11.26 4.74
N SER A 115 10.28 12.01 4.89
CA SER A 115 10.45 12.91 6.04
C SER A 115 9.54 14.13 5.91
N PRO A 116 9.23 14.81 7.03
CA PRO A 116 8.51 16.09 6.98
C PRO A 116 9.19 17.10 6.05
N THR A 117 10.51 17.18 6.09
CA THR A 117 11.30 18.06 5.21
C THR A 117 11.18 17.71 3.72
N GLU A 118 11.01 16.44 3.37
CA GLU A 118 10.79 16.01 1.99
C GLU A 118 9.36 16.31 1.53
N LEU A 119 8.37 16.12 2.41
CA LEU A 119 6.99 16.51 2.15
C LEU A 119 6.87 18.03 1.95
N ASP A 120 7.54 18.82 2.79
CA ASP A 120 7.58 20.28 2.66
C ASP A 120 8.21 20.70 1.32
N ARG A 121 9.32 20.05 0.91
CA ARG A 121 9.93 20.32 -0.40
C ARG A 121 9.00 20.04 -1.57
N ILE A 122 8.23 18.95 -1.51
CA ILE A 122 7.21 18.64 -2.53
C ILE A 122 6.09 19.70 -2.47
N ARG A 123 5.58 20.00 -1.27
CA ARG A 123 4.49 20.95 -1.05
C ARG A 123 4.81 22.37 -1.56
N PHE A 124 6.01 22.86 -1.29
CA PHE A 124 6.46 24.20 -1.67
C PHE A 124 7.11 24.27 -3.06
N SER A 125 7.11 23.16 -3.81
CA SER A 125 7.71 23.11 -5.15
C SER A 125 6.91 23.87 -6.22
N GLY A 126 5.62 24.07 -5.99
CA GLY A 126 4.70 24.70 -6.94
C GLY A 126 4.15 23.78 -8.03
N PHE A 127 4.57 22.51 -8.13
CA PHE A 127 3.98 21.58 -9.10
C PHE A 127 2.74 20.87 -8.54
N LEU A 128 1.85 20.47 -9.45
CA LEU A 128 0.63 19.73 -9.11
C LEU A 128 0.95 18.27 -8.74
N VAL A 129 0.32 17.79 -7.68
CA VAL A 129 0.36 16.38 -7.24
C VAL A 129 -1.00 15.76 -7.45
N LEU A 130 -1.04 14.62 -8.14
CA LEU A 130 -2.23 13.79 -8.30
C LEU A 130 -2.02 12.46 -7.58
N ILE A 131 -2.93 12.11 -6.68
CA ILE A 131 -2.95 10.80 -6.03
C ILE A 131 -4.17 10.05 -6.53
N ILE A 132 -3.96 8.89 -7.14
CA ILE A 132 -5.05 8.01 -7.59
C ILE A 132 -4.96 6.70 -6.80
N HIS A 133 -6.07 6.27 -6.22
CA HIS A 133 -6.06 5.11 -5.32
C HIS A 133 -7.32 4.25 -5.47
N GLY A 134 -7.14 2.92 -5.43
CA GLY A 134 -8.25 1.96 -5.40
C GLY A 134 -8.84 1.87 -3.99
N ARG A 135 -10.16 1.97 -3.87
CA ARG A 135 -10.85 1.92 -2.57
C ARG A 135 -10.67 0.61 -1.82
N ASP A 136 -10.48 -0.48 -2.55
CA ASP A 136 -10.42 -1.85 -2.05
C ASP A 136 -8.97 -2.38 -2.07
N ASP A 137 -7.98 -1.50 -2.14
CA ASP A 137 -6.56 -1.86 -2.13
C ASP A 137 -6.14 -2.45 -0.78
N VAL A 138 -5.91 -3.77 -0.77
CA VAL A 138 -5.46 -4.53 0.40
C VAL A 138 -3.95 -4.49 0.62
N VAL A 139 -3.19 -4.03 -0.38
CA VAL A 139 -1.71 -3.96 -0.33
C VAL A 139 -1.27 -2.61 0.23
N ALA A 140 -1.81 -1.52 -0.32
CA ALA A 140 -1.57 -0.15 0.12
C ALA A 140 -2.90 0.44 0.59
N GLN A 141 -3.10 0.50 1.89
CA GLN A 141 -4.38 0.92 2.45
C GLN A 141 -4.71 2.39 2.08
N LEU A 142 -5.93 2.62 1.59
CA LEU A 142 -6.44 3.94 1.19
C LEU A 142 -6.23 5.05 2.24
N TYR A 143 -6.32 4.71 3.53
CA TYR A 143 -6.06 5.65 4.63
C TYR A 143 -4.70 6.34 4.50
N HIS A 144 -3.66 5.63 4.06
CA HIS A 144 -2.32 6.20 3.91
C HIS A 144 -2.23 7.16 2.72
N ALA A 145 -2.95 6.87 1.63
CA ALA A 145 -3.06 7.77 0.49
C ALA A 145 -3.80 9.07 0.85
N ARG A 146 -4.92 8.98 1.60
CA ARG A 146 -5.65 10.15 2.14
C ARG A 146 -4.74 11.03 2.99
N ARG A 147 -4.04 10.43 3.96
CA ARG A 147 -3.12 11.15 4.84
C ARG A 147 -1.96 11.79 4.06
N LEU A 148 -1.45 11.13 3.02
CA LEU A 148 -0.42 11.72 2.16
C LEU A 148 -0.97 12.94 1.40
N ALA A 149 -2.17 12.84 0.83
CA ALA A 149 -2.82 13.94 0.14
C ALA A 149 -3.07 15.15 1.06
N GLU A 150 -3.52 14.91 2.29
CA GLU A 150 -3.69 15.94 3.33
C GLU A 150 -2.37 16.63 3.70
N ASN A 151 -1.26 15.88 3.77
CA ASN A 151 0.05 16.43 4.09
C ASN A 151 0.65 17.24 2.94
N LEU A 152 0.21 17.00 1.70
CA LEU A 152 0.69 17.69 0.50
C LEU A 152 -0.21 18.87 0.08
N GLN A 153 -1.26 19.18 0.84
CA GLN A 153 -2.10 20.36 0.61
C GLN A 153 -1.28 21.67 0.58
N PRO A 154 -1.57 22.61 -0.33
CA PRO A 154 -2.67 22.58 -1.31
C PRO A 154 -2.31 21.87 -2.63
N ALA A 155 -1.06 21.43 -2.82
CA ALA A 155 -0.59 20.91 -4.10
C ALA A 155 -1.24 19.59 -4.55
N ALA A 156 -2.02 18.91 -3.69
CA ALA A 156 -2.50 17.55 -3.94
C ALA A 156 -4.00 17.45 -4.22
N LYS A 157 -4.34 16.70 -5.27
CA LYS A 157 -5.68 16.20 -5.56
C LYS A 157 -5.74 14.69 -5.32
N LEU A 158 -6.78 14.20 -4.65
CA LEU A 158 -7.00 12.78 -4.41
C LEU A 158 -8.19 12.25 -5.23
N VAL A 159 -7.96 11.23 -6.04
CA VAL A 159 -8.99 10.53 -6.82
C VAL A 159 -9.13 9.10 -6.30
N GLU A 160 -10.26 8.82 -5.66
CA GLU A 160 -10.59 7.49 -5.14
C GLU A 160 -11.50 6.75 -6.12
N LEU A 161 -11.02 5.63 -6.66
CA LEU A 161 -11.76 4.84 -7.65
C LEU A 161 -12.25 3.52 -7.04
N ARG A 162 -13.32 2.94 -7.61
CA ARG A 162 -13.66 1.53 -7.33
C ARG A 162 -12.59 0.66 -7.97
N GLY A 163 -11.87 -0.11 -7.17
CA GLY A 163 -10.77 -0.94 -7.64
C GLY A 163 -9.82 -1.34 -6.52
N GLY A 164 -8.98 -2.33 -6.79
CA GLY A 164 -7.98 -2.85 -5.88
C GLY A 164 -6.61 -2.19 -6.08
N HIS A 165 -5.55 -2.98 -5.93
CA HIS A 165 -4.18 -2.49 -6.02
C HIS A 165 -3.76 -2.11 -7.45
N LEU A 166 -4.31 -2.75 -8.48
CA LEU A 166 -4.04 -2.41 -9.89
C LEU A 166 -5.20 -1.57 -10.47
N VAL A 167 -5.49 -0.43 -9.83
CA VAL A 167 -6.60 0.44 -10.22
C VAL A 167 -6.46 0.98 -11.64
N SER A 168 -5.23 1.15 -12.14
CA SER A 168 -4.95 1.53 -13.53
C SER A 168 -5.35 0.48 -14.55
N HIS A 169 -5.42 -0.79 -14.14
CA HIS A 169 -5.91 -1.87 -14.99
C HIS A 169 -7.43 -1.97 -14.89
N GLU A 170 -8.01 -1.78 -13.70
CA GLU A 170 -9.46 -1.88 -13.48
C GLU A 170 -10.24 -0.70 -14.05
N ARG A 171 -9.66 0.50 -14.00
CA ARG A 171 -10.30 1.79 -14.35
C ARG A 171 -9.44 2.60 -15.30
N PRO A 172 -9.01 2.05 -16.45
CA PRO A 172 -8.06 2.72 -17.33
C PRO A 172 -8.61 4.05 -17.88
N ALA A 173 -9.92 4.13 -18.14
CA ALA A 173 -10.54 5.36 -18.64
C ALA A 173 -10.49 6.49 -17.61
N GLU A 174 -10.87 6.22 -16.36
CA GLU A 174 -10.90 7.19 -15.27
C GLU A 174 -9.49 7.60 -14.84
N VAL A 175 -8.54 6.64 -14.81
CA VAL A 175 -7.13 6.93 -14.56
C VAL A 175 -6.55 7.82 -15.66
N ASN A 176 -6.76 7.48 -16.93
CA ASN A 176 -6.26 8.28 -18.05
C ASN A 176 -6.89 9.67 -18.07
N MET A 177 -8.18 9.79 -17.77
CA MET A 177 -8.86 11.08 -17.65
C MET A 177 -8.22 11.95 -16.57
N SER A 178 -7.96 11.39 -15.40
CA SER A 178 -7.32 12.11 -14.28
C SER A 178 -5.89 12.56 -14.62
N LEU A 179 -5.11 11.70 -15.30
CA LEU A 179 -3.77 12.03 -15.77
C LEU A 179 -3.80 13.15 -16.82
N MET A 180 -4.72 13.08 -17.78
CA MET A 180 -4.88 14.11 -18.81
C MET A 180 -5.34 15.44 -18.23
N GLU A 181 -6.20 15.41 -17.21
CA GLU A 181 -6.61 16.60 -16.46
C GLU A 181 -5.40 17.27 -15.78
N MET A 182 -4.57 16.50 -15.06
CA MET A 182 -3.35 17.02 -14.42
C MET A 182 -2.38 17.62 -15.43
N ILE A 183 -2.15 16.95 -16.57
CA ILE A 183 -1.27 17.46 -17.63
C ILE A 183 -1.78 18.80 -18.17
N LYS A 184 -3.08 18.92 -18.41
CA LYS A 184 -3.69 20.18 -18.87
C LYS A 184 -3.60 21.29 -17.83
N ALA A 185 -3.89 20.97 -16.57
CA ALA A 185 -3.80 21.92 -15.45
C ALA A 185 -2.36 22.42 -15.24
N SER A 186 -1.39 21.50 -15.28
CA SER A 186 0.04 21.81 -15.19
C SER A 186 0.50 22.72 -16.32
N ASN A 187 0.08 22.44 -17.57
CA ASN A 187 0.41 23.29 -18.72
C ASN A 187 -0.27 24.67 -18.68
N SER A 188 -1.39 24.79 -17.98
CA SER A 188 -2.15 26.05 -17.84
C SER A 188 -1.73 26.86 -16.61
N ASN A 189 -0.75 26.38 -15.84
CA ASN A 189 -0.35 26.96 -14.54
C ASN A 189 -1.54 27.16 -13.58
N THR A 190 -2.43 26.18 -13.51
CA THR A 190 -3.55 26.17 -12.56
C THR A 190 -3.04 26.38 -11.13
N ASP A 191 -3.74 27.21 -10.36
CA ASP A 191 -3.39 27.48 -8.97
C ASP A 191 -3.52 26.22 -8.10
N LEU A 192 -2.69 26.10 -7.07
CA LEU A 192 -2.68 24.92 -6.21
C LEU A 192 -3.99 24.77 -5.43
N GLU A 193 -4.59 25.87 -4.98
CA GLU A 193 -5.86 25.85 -4.24
C GLU A 193 -7.03 25.48 -5.17
N GLU A 194 -6.97 25.86 -6.45
CA GLU A 194 -7.94 25.43 -7.47
C GLU A 194 -7.79 23.94 -7.82
N TRP A 195 -6.55 23.44 -7.84
CA TRP A 195 -6.26 22.03 -8.15
C TRP A 195 -6.74 21.07 -7.06
N SER A 196 -6.63 21.47 -5.79
CA SER A 196 -7.00 20.62 -4.66
C SER A 196 -8.50 20.34 -4.59
N ASN A 197 -8.86 19.10 -4.27
CA ASN A 197 -10.23 18.70 -3.98
C ASN A 197 -10.44 18.28 -2.51
N LEU A 198 -9.46 18.53 -1.65
CA LEU A 198 -9.54 18.20 -0.23
C LEU A 198 -10.12 19.37 0.56
N PRO A 199 -10.86 19.09 1.65
CA PRO A 199 -11.44 20.15 2.47
C PRO A 199 -10.34 20.99 3.14
N ASN A 200 -10.55 22.30 3.19
CA ASN A 200 -9.67 23.20 3.93
C ASN A 200 -9.66 22.82 5.41
N LYS A 201 -8.47 22.79 6.02
CA LYS A 201 -8.32 22.46 7.45
C LYS A 201 -9.13 23.39 8.37
N SER A 202 -9.52 24.58 7.91
CA SER A 202 -10.41 25.51 8.62
C SER A 202 -11.87 25.04 8.71
N ASP A 203 -12.36 24.29 7.72
CA ASP A 203 -13.80 24.02 7.55
C ASP A 203 -14.24 22.81 8.36
N GLY A 204 -13.30 21.91 8.70
CA GLY A 204 -13.53 20.77 9.59
C GLY A 204 -13.81 21.16 11.05
N LEU A 205 -13.39 22.36 11.47
CA LEU A 205 -13.70 22.87 12.82
C LEU A 205 -15.12 23.43 12.91
N LEU A 206 -15.66 23.96 11.81
CA LEU A 206 -17.01 24.56 11.74
C LEU A 206 -18.13 23.52 11.67
N LEU A 207 -17.90 22.38 11.01
CA LEU A 207 -18.91 21.31 10.87
C LEU A 207 -19.10 20.47 12.15
N SER A 208 -18.24 20.60 13.15
CA SER A 208 -18.43 19.99 14.48
C SER A 208 -19.10 20.95 15.49
N GLY A 209 -19.56 22.14 15.04
CA GLY A 209 -20.03 23.23 15.89
C GLY A 209 -21.54 23.35 16.03
N SER A 210 -22.28 22.24 16.10
CA SER A 210 -23.73 22.28 16.38
C SER A 210 -24.17 21.16 17.32
N ALA A 211 -23.63 21.21 18.55
CA ALA A 211 -24.31 20.71 19.74
C ALA A 211 -23.88 21.57 20.93
N SER A 212 -24.87 22.26 21.50
CA SER A 212 -24.89 23.03 22.74
C SER A 212 -23.78 22.81 23.78
N CYS A 213 -23.13 23.92 24.15
CA CYS A 213 -22.70 24.34 25.49
C CYS A 213 -22.43 23.25 26.55
N LEU A 214 -21.17 23.02 26.89
CA LEU A 214 -20.72 23.07 28.29
C LEU A 214 -19.19 23.21 28.40
N THR A 215 -18.79 23.98 29.40
CA THR A 215 -17.47 24.50 29.76
C THR A 215 -16.29 23.50 29.81
N LYS A 216 -15.16 23.92 29.23
CA LYS A 216 -13.79 23.90 29.78
C LYS A 216 -13.25 22.54 30.33
N ARG A 217 -12.56 21.77 29.48
CA ARG A 217 -11.44 20.84 29.83
C ARG A 217 -10.94 20.10 28.56
N ASP A 218 -10.00 20.66 27.82
CA ASP A 218 -9.43 19.99 26.61
C ASP A 218 -7.93 19.67 26.69
N ASP A 219 -7.19 20.18 27.68
CA ASP A 219 -5.73 19.98 27.73
C ASP A 219 -5.32 18.57 28.20
N ASP A 220 -6.15 17.92 29.03
CA ASP A 220 -5.85 16.58 29.55
C ASP A 220 -6.17 15.44 28.55
N ARG A 221 -7.09 15.68 27.61
CA ARG A 221 -7.64 14.63 26.72
C ARG A 221 -6.73 14.37 25.53
N VAL A 222 -6.07 15.42 25.02
CA VAL A 222 -5.07 15.31 23.94
C VAL A 222 -3.81 14.60 24.46
N ASN A 223 -3.39 14.90 25.69
CA ASN A 223 -2.26 14.24 26.34
C ASN A 223 -2.54 12.74 26.59
N TYR A 224 -3.76 12.38 27.00
CA TYR A 224 -4.15 10.98 27.19
C TYR A 224 -4.20 10.20 25.86
N LEU A 225 -4.64 10.82 24.76
CA LEU A 225 -4.60 10.21 23.44
C LEU A 225 -3.15 9.97 22.98
N VAL A 226 -2.29 10.99 23.05
CA VAL A 226 -0.88 10.86 22.65
C VAL A 226 -0.14 9.83 23.51
N PHE A 227 -0.44 9.77 24.81
CA PHE A 227 0.10 8.76 25.73
C PHE A 227 -0.40 7.35 25.40
N THR A 228 -1.70 7.17 25.15
CA THR A 228 -2.26 5.87 24.78
C THR A 228 -1.76 5.37 23.43
N TYR A 229 -1.57 6.25 22.43
CA TYR A 229 -0.96 5.89 21.15
C TYR A 229 0.52 5.51 21.29
N ASN A 230 1.29 6.22 22.13
CA ASN A 230 2.67 5.85 22.42
C ASN A 230 2.78 4.54 23.22
N LEU A 231 1.88 4.30 24.16
CA LEU A 231 1.83 3.07 24.94
C LEU A 231 1.42 1.89 24.05
N LEU A 232 0.44 2.07 23.17
CA LEU A 232 0.01 1.08 22.19
C LEU A 232 1.11 0.77 21.18
N GLY A 233 1.86 1.78 20.72
CA GLY A 233 3.03 1.59 19.86
C GLY A 233 4.16 0.80 20.53
N LYS A 234 4.43 1.08 21.82
CA LYS A 234 5.40 0.31 22.62
C LYS A 234 4.95 -1.13 22.86
N LEU A 235 3.67 -1.33 23.16
CA LEU A 235 3.07 -2.67 23.30
C LEU A 235 3.11 -3.45 21.98
N GLN A 236 2.84 -2.80 20.85
CA GLN A 236 2.93 -3.40 19.53
C GLN A 236 4.36 -3.84 19.20
N LEU A 237 5.37 -3.04 19.58
CA LEU A 237 6.78 -3.42 19.45
C LEU A 237 7.14 -4.63 20.32
N ILE A 238 6.62 -4.70 21.55
CA ILE A 238 6.79 -5.85 22.44
C ILE A 238 6.11 -7.09 21.83
N PHE A 239 4.89 -6.98 21.29
CA PHE A 239 4.23 -8.09 20.63
C PHE A 239 5.00 -8.55 19.39
N LEU A 240 5.47 -7.64 18.53
CA LEU A 240 6.29 -7.99 17.36
C LEU A 240 7.61 -8.67 17.76
N PHE A 241 8.24 -8.23 18.86
CA PHE A 241 9.42 -8.87 19.41
C PHE A 241 9.09 -10.29 19.92
N VAL A 242 8.00 -10.46 20.67
CA VAL A 242 7.57 -11.77 21.20
C VAL A 242 7.21 -12.73 20.05
N PHE A 243 6.46 -12.28 19.04
CA PHE A 243 6.14 -13.08 17.86
C PHE A 243 7.38 -13.39 17.01
N GLY A 244 8.32 -12.45 16.91
CA GLY A 244 9.62 -12.66 16.24
C GLY A 244 10.46 -13.73 16.94
N VAL A 245 10.55 -13.69 18.27
CA VAL A 245 11.21 -14.71 19.08
C VAL A 245 10.52 -16.07 18.91
N PHE A 246 9.19 -16.11 18.97
CA PHE A 246 8.43 -17.34 18.76
C PHE A 246 8.63 -17.93 17.36
N TYR A 247 8.69 -17.07 16.33
CA TYR A 247 8.98 -17.47 14.95
C TYR A 247 10.37 -18.08 14.84
N VAL A 248 11.41 -17.45 15.43
CA VAL A 248 12.78 -17.96 15.43
C VAL A 248 12.87 -19.32 16.15
N ILE A 249 12.22 -19.46 17.31
CA ILE A 249 12.16 -20.73 18.05
C ILE A 249 11.47 -21.82 17.21
N LEU A 250 10.33 -21.53 16.60
CA LEU A 250 9.61 -22.45 15.70
C LEU A 250 10.45 -22.85 14.48
N GLU A 251 11.15 -21.90 13.87
CA GLU A 251 12.09 -22.15 12.76
C GLU A 251 13.22 -23.09 13.20
N HIS A 252 13.77 -22.87 14.40
CA HIS A 252 14.85 -23.68 14.94
C HIS A 252 14.39 -25.11 15.25
N VAL A 253 13.25 -25.25 15.94
CA VAL A 253 12.61 -26.55 16.18
C VAL A 253 12.32 -27.26 14.86
N ARG A 254 11.83 -26.56 13.84
CA ARG A 254 11.56 -27.15 12.51
C ARG A 254 12.83 -27.62 11.80
N ARG A 255 13.96 -26.93 11.96
CA ARG A 255 15.26 -27.37 11.45
C ARG A 255 15.76 -28.62 12.19
N VAL A 256 15.67 -28.65 13.52
CA VAL A 256 16.05 -29.81 14.33
C VAL A 256 15.21 -31.03 13.97
N VAL A 257 13.89 -30.87 13.81
CA VAL A 257 12.99 -31.94 13.37
C VAL A 257 13.31 -32.43 11.94
N LYS A 258 13.78 -31.56 11.04
CA LYS A 258 14.25 -31.98 9.71
C LYS A 258 15.55 -32.79 9.77
N ILE A 259 16.44 -32.48 10.70
CA ILE A 259 17.70 -33.24 10.93
C ILE A 259 17.40 -34.61 11.57
N LEU A 260 16.37 -34.69 12.41
CA LEU A 260 15.93 -35.92 13.09
C LEU A 260 15.07 -36.84 12.22
N LYS A 261 14.72 -36.47 10.98
CA LYS A 261 14.05 -37.41 10.07
C LYS A 261 15.09 -38.43 9.57
N PRO A 262 14.99 -39.71 9.93
CA PRO A 262 15.93 -40.71 9.43
C PRO A 262 15.78 -40.83 7.91
N VAL A 263 16.92 -40.86 7.22
CA VAL A 263 16.99 -41.24 5.81
C VAL A 263 16.47 -42.67 5.70
N ARG A 264 15.34 -42.87 5.01
CA ARG A 264 14.90 -44.22 4.63
C ARG A 264 15.91 -44.77 3.62
N VAL A 265 16.81 -45.62 4.08
CA VAL A 265 17.60 -46.49 3.22
C VAL A 265 16.63 -47.51 2.63
N SER A 266 16.37 -47.45 1.33
CA SER A 266 15.67 -48.53 0.63
C SER A 266 16.54 -49.77 0.68
N ALA A 267 15.96 -50.89 1.13
CA ALA A 267 16.60 -52.19 1.05
C ALA A 267 16.74 -52.58 -0.43
N SER A 268 17.98 -52.74 -0.88
CA SER A 268 18.30 -53.33 -2.17
C SER A 268 17.91 -54.81 -2.14
N THR A 269 17.06 -55.22 -3.09
CA THR A 269 16.71 -56.60 -3.40
C THR A 269 17.94 -57.43 -3.77
N LEU A 270 18.11 -58.56 -3.07
CA LEU A 270 18.69 -59.81 -3.55
C LEU A 270 17.79 -60.95 -3.05
#